data_AF-A0A958G1V8-F1
#
_entry.id   AF-A0A958G1V8-F1
#
_cell.length_a   1.000
_cell.length_b   1.000
_cell.length_c   1.000
_cell.angle_alpha   90.00
_cell.angle_beta   90.00
_cell.angle_gamma   90.00
#
_symmetry.space_group_name_H-M   'P 1'
#
loop_
_entity.id
_entity.type
_entity.pdbx_description
1 polymer ?
#
loop_
_entity_poly.entity_id
_entity_poly.type
_entity_poly.pdbx_seq_one_letter_code
_entity_poly.pdbx_strand_id
1 'polypeptide(L)'
;MDPVTGMVALKAIQGVTDAVTTTETTQSTSQDGDFDALLKSMLTPDAANNINEEELFASLLHERISTTKGAEAAEQFKSIFESKKQALTRPDGVVLVEDAANEALSAMVEQGALSAEEADKLYSDAFQAAQLDDNHTALYDSRGSATDPTIAVMELEAALLHARSIIEQIESGADLSTDNPDGTESSPDVALVPGEEVGSTETGDVGASEEIVPDGTSVDGEKRGFVFKPESDKGPLVVLLPATMADQVMNVVLKDSNGNEIEQGVSSGYANPDDIGEREHFRFSRPGGEYPQDLVVEVTLQDGSTKQYHIPDPSLRYD
;
A
#
# COMPACT_ATOMS: atom_id res chain seq x y z
N MET A 1 -0.99 -52.45 70.03
CA MET A 1 -0.58 -53.62 69.21
C MET A 1 -1.38 -53.54 67.94
N ASP A 2 -0.71 -53.50 66.79
CA ASP A 2 -1.11 -54.22 65.57
C ASP A 2 0.10 -54.20 64.59
N PRO A 3 0.19 -55.15 63.63
CA PRO A 3 1.50 -55.63 63.18
C PRO A 3 2.02 -55.07 61.85
N VAL A 4 3.30 -55.38 61.62
CA VAL A 4 4.12 -55.07 60.44
C VAL A 4 3.65 -55.81 59.18
N THR A 5 3.54 -55.09 58.06
CA THR A 5 3.79 -55.56 56.67
C THR A 5 4.22 -54.32 55.86
N GLY A 6 5.29 -54.29 55.05
CA GLY A 6 6.22 -55.36 54.68
C GLY A 6 6.29 -55.57 53.17
N MET A 7 6.94 -54.68 52.42
CA MET A 7 7.48 -55.02 51.08
C MET A 7 8.72 -54.18 50.76
N VAL A 8 9.74 -54.88 50.26
CA VAL A 8 11.01 -54.31 49.77
C VAL A 8 11.10 -54.68 48.28
N ALA A 9 11.46 -53.73 47.43
CA ALA A 9 11.89 -54.01 46.06
C ALA A 9 13.22 -53.27 45.79
N LEU A 10 14.24 -54.03 45.38
CA LEU A 10 15.57 -53.50 45.08
C LEU A 10 15.71 -53.07 43.62
N LYS A 11 16.60 -52.10 43.41
CA LYS A 11 17.48 -51.92 42.23
C LYS A 11 16.84 -51.75 40.83
N ALA A 12 17.20 -50.64 40.20
CA ALA A 12 18.20 -50.67 39.13
C ALA A 12 19.04 -49.39 39.12
N ILE A 13 20.36 -49.52 38.91
CA ILE A 13 21.27 -48.42 38.55
C ILE A 13 21.95 -48.88 37.26
N GLN A 14 21.55 -48.31 36.12
CA GLN A 14 22.18 -48.40 34.80
C GLN A 14 21.28 -47.62 33.81
N GLY A 15 21.78 -46.76 32.92
CA GLY A 15 23.17 -46.34 32.74
C GLY A 15 23.25 -44.98 32.05
N VAL A 16 24.44 -44.39 32.05
CA VAL A 16 24.74 -43.20 31.24
C VAL A 16 24.93 -43.66 29.80
N THR A 17 24.09 -43.17 28.90
CA THR A 17 24.29 -43.26 27.44
C THR A 17 24.05 -41.88 26.85
N ASP A 18 25.16 -41.25 26.46
CA ASP A 18 25.32 -40.27 25.41
C ASP A 18 24.15 -39.30 25.14
N ALA A 19 24.33 -38.07 25.63
CA ALA A 19 23.65 -36.91 25.09
C ALA A 19 24.10 -36.67 23.64
N VAL A 20 23.52 -37.42 22.71
CA VAL A 20 23.45 -37.00 21.31
C VAL A 20 22.52 -35.79 21.30
N THR A 21 23.11 -34.60 21.23
CA THR A 21 22.40 -33.38 20.85
C THR A 21 21.98 -33.53 19.39
N THR A 22 20.87 -34.23 19.18
CA THR A 22 20.10 -34.10 17.96
C THR A 22 19.59 -32.67 17.94
N THR A 23 20.24 -31.82 17.15
CA THR A 23 19.62 -30.59 16.68
C THR A 23 18.41 -31.02 15.87
N GLU A 24 17.23 -30.99 16.51
CA GLU A 24 15.97 -31.01 15.80
C GLU A 24 15.90 -29.72 15.00
N THR A 25 16.33 -29.80 13.73
CA THR A 25 15.87 -28.86 12.70
C THR A 25 14.37 -29.10 12.56
N THR A 26 13.59 -28.40 13.37
CA THR A 26 12.13 -28.34 13.26
C THR A 26 11.81 -27.69 11.91
N GLN A 27 11.70 -28.50 10.85
CA GLN A 27 11.18 -28.02 9.58
C GLN A 27 9.73 -27.58 9.79
N SER A 28 9.41 -26.33 9.44
CA SER A 28 8.08 -25.73 9.65
C SER A 28 7.05 -26.18 8.62
N THR A 29 6.93 -27.50 8.38
CA THR A 29 6.05 -28.07 7.34
C THR A 29 4.57 -28.13 7.73
N SER A 30 4.17 -27.48 8.82
CA SER A 30 2.77 -27.46 9.29
C SER A 30 2.06 -26.14 9.03
N GLN A 31 2.77 -25.02 8.95
CA GLN A 31 2.15 -23.71 8.62
C GLN A 31 1.85 -23.60 7.11
N ASP A 32 2.76 -24.11 6.27
CA ASP A 32 2.65 -24.13 4.80
C ASP A 32 1.30 -24.62 4.27
N GLY A 33 0.78 -25.70 4.85
CA GLY A 33 -0.47 -26.33 4.40
C GLY A 33 -1.72 -25.58 4.83
N ASP A 34 -1.67 -24.88 5.97
CA ASP A 34 -2.80 -24.12 6.51
C ASP A 34 -2.98 -22.79 5.76
N PHE A 35 -1.88 -22.14 5.37
CA PHE A 35 -1.87 -20.93 4.52
C PHE A 35 -2.54 -21.19 3.16
N ASP A 36 -2.05 -22.18 2.41
CA ASP A 36 -2.60 -22.52 1.08
C ASP A 36 -4.07 -22.96 1.16
N ALA A 37 -4.43 -23.75 2.17
CA ALA A 37 -5.79 -24.22 2.36
C ALA A 37 -6.77 -23.08 2.68
N LEU A 38 -6.32 -22.08 3.44
CA LEU A 38 -7.11 -20.91 3.79
C LEU A 38 -7.31 -19.99 2.57
N LEU A 39 -6.25 -19.69 1.80
CA LEU A 39 -6.36 -18.90 0.56
C LEU A 39 -7.25 -19.60 -0.49
N LYS A 40 -7.04 -20.89 -0.73
CA LYS A 40 -7.89 -21.71 -1.64
C LYS A 40 -9.35 -21.83 -1.19
N SER A 41 -9.71 -21.36 0.01
CA SER A 41 -11.10 -21.31 0.49
C SER A 41 -11.89 -20.07 0.07
N MET A 42 -11.22 -19.08 -0.55
CA MET A 42 -11.82 -17.81 -1.00
C MET A 42 -11.55 -17.50 -2.48
N LEU A 43 -10.45 -18.00 -3.05
CA LEU A 43 -10.12 -17.89 -4.47
C LEU A 43 -11.13 -18.61 -5.38
N THR A 44 -11.43 -18.05 -6.55
CA THR A 44 -12.29 -18.66 -7.57
C THR A 44 -11.53 -18.77 -8.91
N PRO A 45 -10.61 -19.74 -9.06
CA PRO A 45 -9.79 -19.87 -10.26
C PRO A 45 -10.60 -19.99 -11.55
N ASP A 46 -10.06 -19.42 -12.63
CA ASP A 46 -10.66 -19.47 -13.96
C ASP A 46 -10.61 -20.88 -14.58
N ALA A 47 -11.14 -21.02 -15.80
CA ALA A 47 -11.15 -22.29 -16.53
C ALA A 47 -9.74 -22.81 -16.92
N ALA A 48 -8.70 -22.00 -16.76
CA ALA A 48 -7.29 -22.32 -16.98
C ALA A 48 -6.47 -22.45 -15.67
N ASN A 49 -7.14 -22.41 -14.50
CA ASN A 49 -6.55 -22.45 -13.15
C ASN A 49 -5.72 -21.21 -12.77
N ASN A 50 -6.01 -20.05 -13.37
CA ASN A 50 -5.43 -18.78 -12.95
C ASN A 50 -6.32 -18.06 -11.93
N ILE A 51 -5.70 -17.25 -11.09
CA ILE A 51 -6.36 -16.25 -10.23
C ILE A 51 -5.92 -14.84 -10.65
N ASN A 52 -6.72 -13.84 -10.29
CA ASN A 52 -6.38 -12.43 -10.46
C ASN A 52 -5.92 -11.80 -9.13
N GLU A 53 -5.42 -10.58 -9.19
CA GLU A 53 -4.84 -9.89 -8.04
C GLU A 53 -5.90 -9.49 -7.02
N GLU A 54 -7.08 -9.02 -7.44
CA GLU A 54 -8.16 -8.66 -6.51
C GLU A 54 -8.64 -9.85 -5.65
N GLU A 55 -8.79 -11.04 -6.24
CA GLU A 55 -9.17 -12.24 -5.49
C GLU A 55 -8.04 -12.72 -4.56
N LEU A 56 -6.78 -12.62 -5.00
CA LEU A 56 -5.62 -12.92 -4.18
C LEU A 56 -5.52 -11.98 -2.98
N PHE A 57 -5.66 -10.67 -3.22
CA PHE A 57 -5.71 -9.61 -2.22
C PHE A 57 -6.78 -9.84 -1.15
N ALA A 58 -8.04 -10.07 -1.57
CA ALA A 58 -9.13 -10.34 -0.64
C ALA A 58 -8.90 -11.62 0.19
N SER A 59 -8.27 -12.63 -0.39
CA SER A 59 -7.91 -13.88 0.29
C SER A 59 -6.76 -13.67 1.28
N LEU A 60 -5.75 -12.87 0.91
CA LEU A 60 -4.63 -12.50 1.77
C LEU A 60 -5.08 -11.66 2.96
N LEU A 61 -6.00 -10.70 2.78
CA LEU A 61 -6.59 -9.96 3.91
C LEU A 61 -7.22 -10.90 4.94
N HIS A 62 -7.98 -11.90 4.50
CA HIS A 62 -8.55 -12.91 5.39
C HIS A 62 -7.46 -13.74 6.11
N GLU A 63 -6.37 -14.09 5.42
CA GLU A 63 -5.21 -14.76 6.02
C GLU A 63 -4.53 -13.89 7.08
N ARG A 64 -4.14 -12.66 6.73
CA ARG A 64 -3.45 -11.73 7.63
C ARG A 64 -4.32 -11.41 8.86
N ILE A 65 -5.63 -11.24 8.69
CA ILE A 65 -6.58 -11.09 9.81
C ILE A 65 -6.64 -12.37 10.66
N SER A 66 -6.72 -13.55 10.05
CA SER A 66 -6.71 -14.83 10.79
C SER A 66 -5.44 -15.00 11.63
N THR A 67 -4.27 -14.67 11.06
CA THR A 67 -2.96 -14.81 11.69
C THR A 67 -2.70 -13.76 12.78
N THR A 68 -3.14 -12.51 12.59
CA THR A 68 -2.88 -11.41 13.55
C THR A 68 -3.99 -11.20 14.59
N LYS A 69 -5.25 -11.52 14.26
CA LYS A 69 -6.45 -11.29 15.10
C LYS A 69 -7.19 -12.56 15.50
N GLY A 70 -6.91 -13.68 14.83
CA GLY A 70 -7.56 -14.96 15.08
C GLY A 70 -8.79 -15.20 14.20
N ALA A 71 -9.20 -16.48 14.13
CA ALA A 71 -10.23 -16.95 13.22
C ALA A 71 -11.61 -16.27 13.37
N GLU A 72 -11.97 -15.77 14.57
CA GLU A 72 -13.24 -15.06 14.78
C GLU A 72 -13.31 -13.74 13.99
N ALA A 73 -12.20 -12.97 13.98
CA ALA A 73 -12.10 -11.75 13.18
C ALA A 73 -12.03 -12.05 11.67
N ALA A 74 -11.39 -13.16 11.28
CA ALA A 74 -11.33 -13.59 9.88
C ALA A 74 -12.71 -14.01 9.33
N GLU A 75 -13.47 -14.80 10.09
CA GLU A 75 -14.85 -15.14 9.71
C GLU A 75 -15.78 -13.91 9.71
N GLN A 76 -15.53 -12.92 10.59
CA GLN A 76 -16.21 -11.61 10.53
C GLN A 76 -15.87 -10.87 9.24
N PHE A 77 -14.58 -10.76 8.87
CA PHE A 77 -14.14 -10.19 7.59
C PHE A 77 -14.85 -10.88 6.42
N LYS A 78 -14.76 -12.22 6.36
CA LYS A 78 -15.34 -13.05 5.30
C LYS A 78 -16.85 -12.84 5.16
N SER A 79 -17.58 -12.80 6.28
CA SER A 79 -19.02 -12.57 6.28
C SER A 79 -19.40 -11.17 5.81
N ILE A 80 -18.58 -10.15 6.09
CA ILE A 80 -18.83 -8.78 5.60
C ILE A 80 -18.46 -8.72 4.11
N PHE A 81 -17.28 -9.20 3.74
CA PHE A 81 -16.77 -9.26 2.38
C PHE A 81 -17.76 -9.94 1.42
N GLU A 82 -18.27 -11.13 1.71
CA GLU A 82 -19.27 -11.80 0.86
C GLU A 82 -20.57 -10.98 0.72
N SER A 83 -21.00 -10.29 1.79
CA SER A 83 -22.16 -9.38 1.73
C SER A 83 -21.88 -8.14 0.88
N LYS A 84 -20.67 -7.59 0.91
CA LYS A 84 -20.24 -6.44 0.09
C LYS A 84 -20.06 -6.84 -1.37
N LYS A 85 -19.37 -7.96 -1.62
CA LYS A 85 -19.18 -8.61 -2.93
C LYS A 85 -20.52 -8.82 -3.63
N GLN A 86 -21.52 -9.35 -2.91
CA GLN A 86 -22.88 -9.51 -3.44
C GLN A 86 -23.58 -8.18 -3.73
N ALA A 87 -23.41 -7.16 -2.88
CA ALA A 87 -24.02 -5.84 -3.07
C ALA A 87 -23.38 -5.03 -4.22
N LEU A 88 -22.08 -5.19 -4.45
CA LEU A 88 -21.30 -4.55 -5.51
C LEU A 88 -21.29 -5.34 -6.82
N THR A 89 -21.87 -6.55 -6.85
CA THR A 89 -22.08 -7.31 -8.08
C THR A 89 -23.05 -6.56 -9.01
N ARG A 90 -22.52 -6.09 -10.14
CA ARG A 90 -23.27 -5.36 -11.17
C ARG A 90 -24.21 -6.31 -11.95
N PRO A 91 -25.29 -5.79 -12.60
CA PRO A 91 -26.25 -6.62 -13.33
C PRO A 91 -25.68 -7.42 -14.53
N ASP A 92 -24.48 -7.07 -14.99
CA ASP A 92 -23.72 -7.78 -16.04
C ASP A 92 -22.80 -8.88 -15.48
N GLY A 93 -22.82 -9.11 -14.16
CA GLY A 93 -21.99 -10.08 -13.46
C GLY A 93 -20.56 -9.62 -13.18
N VAL A 94 -20.23 -8.34 -13.40
CA VAL A 94 -18.97 -7.77 -12.90
C VAL A 94 -19.04 -7.62 -11.39
N VAL A 95 -17.98 -8.04 -10.71
CA VAL A 95 -17.81 -7.92 -9.26
C VAL A 95 -16.59 -7.06 -9.02
N LEU A 96 -16.71 -6.03 -8.20
CA LEU A 96 -15.60 -5.19 -7.76
C LEU A 96 -15.10 -5.83 -6.46
N VAL A 97 -14.05 -6.66 -6.57
CA VAL A 97 -13.58 -7.49 -5.47
C VAL A 97 -12.70 -6.68 -4.53
N GLU A 98 -11.88 -5.77 -5.06
CA GLU A 98 -11.12 -4.81 -4.25
C GLU A 98 -12.06 -3.90 -3.42
N ASP A 99 -13.02 -3.23 -4.06
CA ASP A 99 -14.02 -2.38 -3.37
C ASP A 99 -14.73 -3.16 -2.24
N ALA A 100 -15.10 -4.42 -2.48
CA ALA A 100 -15.75 -5.26 -1.49
C ALA A 100 -14.83 -5.60 -0.30
N ALA A 101 -13.53 -5.77 -0.53
CA ALA A 101 -12.53 -6.00 0.51
C ALA A 101 -12.23 -4.73 1.32
N ASN A 102 -12.13 -3.57 0.65
CA ASN A 102 -11.91 -2.26 1.26
C ASN A 102 -13.10 -1.83 2.12
N GLU A 103 -14.34 -2.03 1.64
CA GLU A 103 -15.55 -1.83 2.45
C GLU A 103 -15.65 -2.82 3.63
N ALA A 104 -15.08 -4.02 3.52
CA ALA A 104 -15.06 -5.00 4.62
C ALA A 104 -14.04 -4.64 5.71
N LEU A 105 -12.82 -4.25 5.33
CA LEU A 105 -11.81 -3.68 6.24
C LEU A 105 -12.37 -2.46 7.00
N SER A 106 -12.91 -1.49 6.26
CA SER A 106 -13.51 -0.28 6.83
C SER A 106 -14.60 -0.60 7.86
N ALA A 107 -15.51 -1.52 7.51
CA ALA A 107 -16.56 -1.95 8.42
C ALA A 107 -16.03 -2.68 9.68
N MET A 108 -14.88 -3.37 9.60
CA MET A 108 -14.25 -3.96 10.79
C MET A 108 -13.63 -2.90 11.71
N VAL A 109 -13.09 -1.81 11.17
CA VAL A 109 -12.63 -0.65 11.94
C VAL A 109 -13.81 0.04 12.63
N GLU A 110 -14.91 0.29 11.90
CA GLU A 110 -16.14 0.88 12.46
C GLU A 110 -16.75 0.02 13.60
N GLN A 111 -16.62 -1.31 13.49
CA GLN A 111 -17.08 -2.26 14.52
C GLN A 111 -16.10 -2.43 15.69
N GLY A 112 -14.90 -1.83 15.61
CA GLY A 112 -13.86 -1.97 16.63
C GLY A 112 -13.19 -3.35 16.68
N ALA A 113 -13.29 -4.14 15.61
CA ALA A 113 -12.57 -5.40 15.46
C ALA A 113 -11.10 -5.19 15.05
N LEU A 114 -10.84 -4.09 14.32
CA LEU A 114 -9.52 -3.57 13.96
C LEU A 114 -9.39 -2.11 14.45
N SER A 115 -8.18 -1.63 14.71
CA SER A 115 -7.87 -0.20 14.65
C SER A 115 -7.60 0.23 13.21
N ALA A 116 -7.55 1.54 12.95
CA ALA A 116 -7.23 2.05 11.61
C ALA A 116 -5.82 1.62 11.19
N GLU A 117 -4.84 1.81 12.07
CA GLU A 117 -3.43 1.46 11.83
C GLU A 117 -3.22 -0.04 11.57
N GLU A 118 -4.05 -0.88 12.17
CA GLU A 118 -4.04 -2.32 11.90
C GLU A 118 -4.67 -2.65 10.55
N ALA A 119 -5.78 -1.99 10.18
CA ALA A 119 -6.39 -2.15 8.86
C ALA A 119 -5.47 -1.67 7.74
N ASP A 120 -4.80 -0.52 7.91
CA ASP A 120 -3.84 0.04 6.96
C ASP A 120 -2.64 -0.90 6.76
N LYS A 121 -2.12 -1.48 7.86
CA LYS A 121 -1.05 -2.48 7.78
C LYS A 121 -1.52 -3.74 7.06
N LEU A 122 -2.70 -4.27 7.40
CA LEU A 122 -3.26 -5.46 6.77
C LEU A 122 -3.47 -5.24 5.27
N TYR A 123 -3.96 -4.06 4.88
CA TYR A 123 -4.06 -3.62 3.48
C TYR A 123 -2.69 -3.64 2.81
N SER A 124 -1.68 -2.96 3.38
CA SER A 124 -0.34 -2.88 2.79
C SER A 124 0.32 -4.26 2.65
N ASP A 125 0.26 -5.11 3.68
CA ASP A 125 0.79 -6.49 3.66
C ASP A 125 0.13 -7.30 2.53
N ALA A 126 -1.20 -7.25 2.43
CA ALA A 126 -1.96 -8.02 1.44
C ALA A 126 -1.82 -7.47 0.02
N PHE A 127 -1.77 -6.15 -0.16
CA PHE A 127 -1.62 -5.49 -1.46
C PHE A 127 -0.29 -5.88 -2.08
N GLN A 128 0.82 -5.74 -1.34
CA GLN A 128 2.16 -6.10 -1.81
C GLN A 128 2.28 -7.58 -2.19
N ALA A 129 1.69 -8.48 -1.40
CA ALA A 129 1.72 -9.92 -1.68
C ALA A 129 0.71 -10.37 -2.77
N ALA A 130 -0.19 -9.49 -3.21
CA ALA A 130 -1.16 -9.75 -4.26
C ALA A 130 -0.70 -9.29 -5.66
N GLN A 131 0.43 -8.59 -5.76
CA GLN A 131 1.00 -8.10 -7.03
C GLN A 131 1.54 -9.26 -7.87
N LEU A 132 0.81 -9.63 -8.92
CA LEU A 132 1.14 -10.71 -9.84
C LEU A 132 1.79 -10.20 -11.15
N ASP A 133 1.71 -8.89 -11.43
CA ASP A 133 2.40 -8.24 -12.54
C ASP A 133 3.45 -7.17 -12.10
N ASP A 134 4.01 -6.45 -13.08
CA ASP A 134 5.03 -5.41 -12.87
C ASP A 134 4.43 -4.04 -12.46
N ASN A 135 3.10 -3.90 -12.37
CA ASN A 135 2.40 -2.65 -12.11
C ASN A 135 1.88 -2.54 -10.66
N HIS A 136 2.82 -2.27 -9.76
CA HIS A 136 2.63 -2.17 -8.32
C HIS A 136 1.75 -1.00 -7.82
N THR A 137 0.92 -0.39 -8.67
CA THR A 137 0.03 0.74 -8.34
C THR A 137 -1.46 0.39 -8.35
N ALA A 138 -1.84 -0.80 -8.82
CA ALA A 138 -3.24 -1.23 -8.89
C ALA A 138 -3.36 -2.73 -8.57
N LEU A 139 -4.58 -3.21 -8.36
CA LEU A 139 -4.93 -4.62 -8.42
C LEU A 139 -5.81 -4.82 -9.65
N TYR A 140 -5.49 -5.79 -10.49
CA TYR A 140 -6.27 -6.07 -11.70
C TYR A 140 -7.15 -7.31 -11.58
N ASP A 141 -8.31 -7.22 -12.23
CA ASP A 141 -9.25 -8.33 -12.41
C ASP A 141 -8.83 -9.25 -13.58
N SER A 142 -9.68 -10.24 -13.89
CA SER A 142 -9.44 -11.19 -15.00
C SER A 142 -10.06 -10.72 -16.33
N ARG A 143 -10.42 -9.44 -16.47
CA ARG A 143 -11.29 -8.93 -17.56
C ARG A 143 -10.74 -7.72 -18.33
N GLY A 144 -9.43 -7.60 -18.47
CA GLY A 144 -8.85 -6.75 -19.50
C GLY A 144 -9.35 -7.10 -20.92
N SER A 145 -9.12 -6.18 -21.85
CA SER A 145 -9.64 -6.23 -23.22
C SER A 145 -8.50 -6.12 -24.24
N ALA A 146 -8.80 -6.32 -25.54
CA ALA A 146 -7.81 -6.10 -26.61
C ALA A 146 -7.32 -4.64 -26.72
N THR A 147 -7.92 -3.73 -25.96
CA THR A 147 -7.56 -2.31 -25.84
C THR A 147 -7.18 -1.90 -24.42
N ASP A 148 -7.18 -2.84 -23.47
CA ASP A 148 -7.00 -2.59 -22.04
C ASP A 148 -6.22 -3.76 -21.43
N PRO A 149 -4.88 -3.69 -21.38
CA PRO A 149 -4.02 -4.84 -21.06
C PRO A 149 -3.95 -5.16 -19.56
N THR A 150 -4.87 -4.64 -18.76
CA THR A 150 -5.06 -4.84 -17.31
C THR A 150 -5.53 -6.27 -16.99
N ILE A 151 -4.69 -7.26 -17.30
CA ILE A 151 -4.89 -8.67 -16.95
C ILE A 151 -3.65 -9.17 -16.22
N ALA A 152 -3.59 -8.89 -14.93
CA ALA A 152 -2.67 -9.58 -14.04
C ALA A 152 -3.33 -10.87 -13.55
N VAL A 153 -3.00 -11.97 -14.23
CA VAL A 153 -3.41 -13.31 -13.80
C VAL A 153 -2.22 -14.25 -13.76
N MET A 154 -2.14 -15.04 -12.70
CA MET A 154 -1.10 -16.05 -12.53
C MET A 154 -1.73 -17.40 -12.19
N GLU A 155 -1.07 -18.48 -12.60
CA GLU A 155 -1.47 -19.85 -12.26
C GLU A 155 -1.52 -20.01 -10.73
N LEU A 156 -2.58 -20.63 -10.21
CA LEU A 156 -2.90 -20.68 -8.79
C LEU A 156 -1.72 -21.07 -7.88
N GLU A 157 -1.00 -22.16 -8.18
CA GLU A 157 0.06 -22.65 -7.30
C GLU A 157 1.30 -21.73 -7.38
N ALA A 158 1.56 -21.11 -8.52
CA ALA A 158 2.59 -20.08 -8.67
C ALA A 158 2.25 -18.79 -7.91
N ALA A 159 0.99 -18.35 -7.97
CA ALA A 159 0.49 -17.16 -7.28
C ALA A 159 0.56 -17.31 -5.75
N LEU A 160 0.20 -18.48 -5.23
CA LEU A 160 0.29 -18.79 -3.80
C LEU A 160 1.75 -18.86 -3.31
N LEU A 161 2.65 -19.42 -4.12
CA LEU A 161 4.08 -19.45 -3.83
C LEU A 161 4.68 -18.03 -3.82
N HIS A 162 4.28 -17.19 -4.77
CA HIS A 162 4.66 -15.77 -4.83
C HIS A 162 4.19 -15.05 -3.55
N ALA A 163 2.89 -15.07 -3.28
CA ALA A 163 2.29 -14.36 -2.15
C ALA A 163 2.91 -14.79 -0.82
N ARG A 164 3.15 -16.09 -0.61
CA ARG A 164 3.86 -16.59 0.58
C ARG A 164 5.27 -16.00 0.68
N SER A 165 6.04 -16.00 -0.41
CA SER A 165 7.41 -15.45 -0.40
C SER A 165 7.44 -13.97 -0.02
N ILE A 166 6.45 -13.18 -0.43
CA ILE A 166 6.35 -11.77 -0.06
C ILE A 166 5.95 -11.62 1.41
N ILE A 167 4.96 -12.38 1.89
CA ILE A 167 4.57 -12.38 3.31
C ILE A 167 5.73 -12.80 4.23
N GLU A 168 6.51 -13.82 3.87
CA GLU A 168 7.71 -14.23 4.62
C GLU A 168 8.78 -13.13 4.68
N GLN A 169 8.95 -12.34 3.61
CA GLN A 169 9.87 -11.20 3.59
C GLN A 169 9.36 -10.05 4.48
N ILE A 170 8.07 -9.72 4.40
CA ILE A 170 7.41 -8.73 5.26
C ILE A 170 7.52 -9.12 6.74
N GLU A 171 7.24 -10.37 7.10
CA GLU A 171 7.29 -10.85 8.49
C GLU A 171 8.70 -10.93 9.06
N SER A 172 9.69 -11.28 8.24
CA SER A 172 11.09 -11.28 8.66
C SER A 172 11.68 -9.86 8.79
N GLY A 173 10.95 -8.83 8.33
CA GLY A 173 11.45 -7.46 8.23
C GLY A 173 12.62 -7.35 7.25
N ALA A 174 12.69 -8.27 6.28
CA ALA A 174 13.64 -8.20 5.19
C ALA A 174 13.28 -6.99 4.31
N ASP A 175 14.29 -6.31 3.81
CA ASP A 175 14.09 -5.20 2.89
C ASP A 175 13.52 -5.73 1.57
N LEU A 176 12.29 -5.34 1.25
CA LEU A 176 11.65 -5.63 -0.05
C LEU A 176 12.34 -4.92 -1.22
N SER A 177 13.38 -4.11 -0.95
CA SER A 177 14.35 -3.60 -1.93
C SER A 177 15.20 -4.72 -2.54
N THR A 178 14.53 -5.64 -3.22
CA THR A 178 15.05 -6.65 -4.14
C THR A 178 16.17 -7.55 -3.59
N ASP A 179 15.89 -8.84 -3.52
CA ASP A 179 16.92 -9.87 -3.70
C ASP A 179 17.35 -9.94 -5.20
N ASN A 180 17.75 -8.78 -5.74
CA ASN A 180 18.51 -8.64 -6.98
C ASN A 180 19.98 -8.40 -6.58
N PRO A 181 20.92 -9.22 -7.04
CA PRO A 181 22.30 -9.17 -6.55
C PRO A 181 23.13 -8.07 -7.23
N ASP A 182 22.94 -6.81 -6.83
CA ASP A 182 24.04 -5.83 -6.80
C ASP A 182 23.75 -4.71 -5.78
N GLY A 183 24.71 -4.43 -4.90
CA GLY A 183 24.49 -3.53 -3.75
C GLY A 183 24.81 -2.07 -4.04
N THR A 184 24.44 -1.18 -3.12
CA THR A 184 25.39 -0.38 -2.31
C THR A 184 24.63 0.40 -1.23
N GLU A 185 25.09 0.32 0.01
CA GLU A 185 24.48 0.92 1.20
C GLU A 185 24.60 2.46 1.25
N SER A 186 23.64 3.15 1.88
CA SER A 186 23.87 3.92 3.14
C SER A 186 22.83 5.03 3.40
N SER A 187 22.23 4.98 4.59
CA SER A 187 21.63 6.11 5.34
C SER A 187 22.76 6.99 5.99
N PRO A 188 22.56 7.97 6.91
CA PRO A 188 21.31 8.43 7.56
C PRO A 188 21.16 9.96 7.88
N ASP A 189 20.02 10.28 8.50
CA ASP A 189 19.79 11.27 9.59
C ASP A 189 19.80 12.80 9.32
N VAL A 190 18.81 13.50 9.91
CA VAL A 190 18.96 14.66 10.85
C VAL A 190 17.58 15.21 11.31
N ALA A 191 17.30 15.00 12.61
CA ALA A 191 16.62 15.83 13.63
C ALA A 191 15.42 16.80 13.35
N LEU A 192 14.37 16.62 14.17
CA LEU A 192 13.21 17.48 14.46
C LEU A 192 13.52 18.81 15.21
N VAL A 193 12.70 19.86 14.97
CA VAL A 193 12.39 20.97 15.92
C VAL A 193 10.92 21.45 15.72
N PRO A 194 10.12 21.79 16.76
CA PRO A 194 8.66 22.03 16.65
C PRO A 194 8.13 23.47 16.95
N GLY A 195 6.87 23.74 16.56
CA GLY A 195 6.05 24.93 16.92
C GLY A 195 5.70 25.83 15.72
N GLU A 196 4.53 26.46 15.54
CA GLU A 196 3.34 26.72 16.41
C GLU A 196 2.02 26.76 15.59
N GLU A 197 0.84 26.78 16.24
CA GLU A 197 -0.52 26.68 15.65
C GLU A 197 -1.14 28.01 15.14
N VAL A 198 -1.86 28.00 14.00
CA VAL A 198 -3.21 28.61 13.70
C VAL A 198 -3.75 28.00 12.37
N GLY A 199 -5.04 27.81 12.04
CA GLY A 199 -6.26 27.74 12.87
C GLY A 199 -7.62 28.10 12.18
N SER A 200 -8.06 27.33 11.15
CA SER A 200 -9.41 27.35 10.49
C SER A 200 -9.78 28.58 9.62
N THR A 201 -10.59 28.53 8.55
CA THR A 201 -11.94 27.93 8.41
C THR A 201 -12.42 27.83 6.95
N GLU A 202 -13.34 26.90 6.69
CA GLU A 202 -14.11 26.58 5.47
C GLU A 202 -14.82 27.75 4.73
N THR A 203 -15.02 27.63 3.40
CA THR A 203 -16.31 27.26 2.73
C THR A 203 -16.26 27.54 1.22
N GLY A 204 -16.78 26.62 0.38
CA GLY A 204 -16.56 26.63 -1.08
C GLY A 204 -17.76 27.08 -1.96
N ASP A 205 -17.57 27.02 -3.28
CA ASP A 205 -18.61 27.13 -4.32
C ASP A 205 -18.23 26.30 -5.56
N VAL A 206 -19.20 25.94 -6.40
CA VAL A 206 -19.08 24.85 -7.39
C VAL A 206 -18.86 25.37 -8.82
N GLY A 207 -17.81 24.85 -9.49
CA GLY A 207 -17.47 25.16 -10.88
C GLY A 207 -16.27 26.08 -11.07
N ALA A 208 -15.46 26.27 -10.03
CA ALA A 208 -14.28 27.12 -10.03
C ALA A 208 -13.02 26.39 -10.54
N SER A 209 -12.22 27.09 -11.33
CA SER A 209 -10.77 26.91 -11.31
C SER A 209 -10.30 27.24 -9.89
N GLU A 210 -9.85 26.24 -9.14
CA GLU A 210 -9.38 26.44 -7.78
C GLU A 210 -7.99 27.07 -7.84
N GLU A 211 -7.91 28.37 -7.58
CA GLU A 211 -6.68 29.14 -7.47
C GLU A 211 -6.14 29.01 -6.04
N ILE A 212 -5.05 28.25 -5.90
CA ILE A 212 -4.41 27.96 -4.63
C ILE A 212 -3.09 28.75 -4.59
N VAL A 213 -2.93 29.63 -3.61
CA VAL A 213 -1.65 30.28 -3.33
C VAL A 213 -1.02 29.56 -2.13
N PRO A 214 -0.06 28.64 -2.33
CA PRO A 214 0.67 28.07 -1.20
C PRO A 214 1.45 29.19 -0.51
N ASP A 215 1.33 29.30 0.81
CA ASP A 215 1.83 30.46 1.56
C ASP A 215 3.34 30.41 1.81
N GLY A 216 3.96 29.23 1.65
CA GLY A 216 5.38 28.99 1.87
C GLY A 216 5.80 29.02 3.34
N THR A 217 4.84 28.98 4.29
CA THR A 217 5.11 29.08 5.73
C THR A 217 4.27 28.10 6.55
N SER A 218 4.95 27.12 7.14
CA SER A 218 4.38 25.94 7.82
C SER A 218 3.95 24.83 6.85
N VAL A 219 3.95 23.58 7.35
CA VAL A 219 3.59 22.40 6.57
C VAL A 219 2.07 22.39 6.44
N ASP A 220 1.56 22.88 5.31
CA ASP A 220 0.18 23.32 5.27
C ASP A 220 -0.81 22.14 5.13
N GLY A 221 -1.69 22.04 6.12
CA GLY A 221 -2.65 20.96 6.30
C GLY A 221 -2.09 19.68 6.92
N GLU A 222 -2.84 19.11 7.89
CA GLU A 222 -2.66 17.77 8.48
C GLU A 222 -2.73 16.60 7.46
N LYS A 223 -2.78 16.88 6.15
CA LYS A 223 -2.93 15.92 5.04
C LYS A 223 -2.18 16.34 3.76
N ARG A 224 -0.85 16.47 3.85
CA ARG A 224 0.11 16.25 2.73
C ARG A 224 -0.29 16.90 1.38
N GLY A 225 -0.37 18.23 1.38
CA GLY A 225 -0.77 19.06 0.24
C GLY A 225 0.22 19.13 -0.94
N PHE A 226 -0.02 20.06 -1.87
CA PHE A 226 0.80 20.29 -3.07
C PHE A 226 2.21 20.78 -2.72
N VAL A 227 3.25 20.24 -3.36
CA VAL A 227 4.64 20.63 -3.10
C VAL A 227 5.35 21.04 -4.39
N PHE A 228 6.04 22.18 -4.36
CA PHE A 228 6.91 22.72 -5.40
C PHE A 228 8.36 22.78 -4.89
N LYS A 229 9.24 21.90 -5.39
CA LYS A 229 10.66 21.86 -5.02
C LYS A 229 11.51 22.48 -6.14
N PRO A 230 12.00 23.72 -6.01
CA PRO A 230 12.69 24.43 -7.09
C PRO A 230 13.97 23.72 -7.54
N GLU A 231 14.68 23.10 -6.61
CA GLU A 231 15.77 22.16 -6.86
C GLU A 231 15.49 20.89 -6.05
N SER A 232 15.81 19.73 -6.61
CA SER A 232 15.68 18.43 -5.94
C SER A 232 17.05 17.75 -5.83
N ASP A 233 17.20 16.84 -4.87
CA ASP A 233 18.45 16.08 -4.66
C ASP A 233 18.86 15.25 -5.90
N LYS A 234 17.91 15.02 -6.81
CA LYS A 234 18.07 14.27 -8.06
C LYS A 234 17.96 15.15 -9.32
N GLY A 235 18.00 16.48 -9.20
CA GLY A 235 18.12 17.41 -10.32
C GLY A 235 17.19 18.64 -10.26
N PRO A 236 16.64 19.11 -11.41
CA PRO A 236 15.84 20.35 -11.52
C PRO A 236 14.50 20.31 -10.75
N LEU A 237 13.62 21.28 -11.05
CA LEU A 237 12.29 21.45 -10.45
C LEU A 237 11.49 20.14 -10.44
N VAL A 238 10.90 19.84 -9.28
CA VAL A 238 9.91 18.76 -9.10
C VAL A 238 8.65 19.34 -8.45
N VAL A 239 7.51 19.06 -9.07
CA VAL A 239 6.18 19.26 -8.49
C VAL A 239 5.65 17.91 -8.01
N LEU A 240 5.11 17.86 -6.80
CA LEU A 240 4.47 16.68 -6.23
C LEU A 240 3.02 17.03 -5.92
N LEU A 241 2.09 16.27 -6.47
CA LEU A 241 0.66 16.52 -6.23
C LEU A 241 0.19 15.82 -4.95
N PRO A 242 -0.96 16.22 -4.36
CA PRO A 242 -1.58 15.50 -3.25
C PRO A 242 -1.89 14.06 -3.65
N ALA A 243 -1.72 13.09 -2.74
CA ALA A 243 -1.98 11.67 -3.02
C ALA A 243 -3.43 11.41 -3.48
N THR A 244 -4.39 12.21 -3.01
CA THR A 244 -5.80 12.16 -3.46
C THR A 244 -6.02 12.55 -4.93
N MET A 245 -4.98 12.96 -5.65
CA MET A 245 -4.99 13.23 -7.09
C MET A 245 -4.17 12.18 -7.89
N ALA A 246 -3.58 11.17 -7.23
CA ALA A 246 -2.94 10.05 -7.90
C ALA A 246 -3.90 9.41 -8.92
N ASP A 247 -3.33 8.99 -10.05
CA ASP A 247 -3.98 8.42 -11.24
C ASP A 247 -5.04 9.30 -11.92
N GLN A 248 -5.50 10.38 -11.29
CA GLN A 248 -6.48 11.32 -11.85
C GLN A 248 -5.84 12.41 -12.71
N VAL A 249 -4.51 12.52 -12.76
CA VAL A 249 -3.82 13.62 -13.46
C VAL A 249 -3.53 13.25 -14.91
N MET A 250 -3.96 14.10 -15.85
CA MET A 250 -3.61 13.96 -17.27
C MET A 250 -2.30 14.65 -17.64
N ASN A 251 -2.09 15.85 -17.10
CA ASN A 251 -0.84 16.59 -17.26
C ASN A 251 -0.67 17.67 -16.18
N VAL A 252 0.59 18.13 -16.06
CA VAL A 252 0.95 19.33 -15.31
C VAL A 252 1.70 20.27 -16.26
N VAL A 253 1.36 21.56 -16.27
CA VAL A 253 1.94 22.57 -17.16
C VAL A 253 2.29 23.82 -16.36
N LEU A 254 3.50 24.35 -16.59
CA LEU A 254 3.92 25.65 -16.08
C LEU A 254 3.48 26.74 -17.06
N LYS A 255 2.82 27.78 -16.55
CA LYS A 255 2.35 28.93 -17.32
C LYS A 255 2.91 30.24 -16.77
N ASP A 256 3.09 31.22 -17.65
CA ASP A 256 3.42 32.59 -17.24
C ASP A 256 2.19 33.33 -16.68
N SER A 257 2.40 34.51 -16.11
CA SER A 257 1.34 35.38 -15.58
C SER A 257 0.36 35.94 -16.63
N ASN A 258 0.54 35.63 -17.92
CA ASN A 258 -0.43 35.90 -19.00
C ASN A 258 -1.21 34.64 -19.40
N GLY A 259 -0.95 33.49 -18.76
CA GLY A 259 -1.53 32.19 -19.09
C GLY A 259 -0.87 31.47 -20.27
N ASN A 260 0.28 31.91 -20.77
CA ASN A 260 1.01 31.21 -21.82
C ASN A 260 1.75 30.00 -21.24
N GLU A 261 1.63 28.85 -21.89
CA GLU A 261 2.39 27.65 -21.53
C GLU A 261 3.90 27.86 -21.77
N ILE A 262 4.69 27.58 -20.73
CA ILE A 262 6.15 27.63 -20.75
C ILE A 262 6.70 26.22 -20.96
N GLU A 263 6.20 25.24 -20.21
CA GLU A 263 6.76 23.90 -20.16
C GLU A 263 5.76 22.88 -19.58
N GLN A 264 5.63 21.71 -20.20
CA GLN A 264 4.86 20.59 -19.66
C GLN A 264 5.77 19.69 -18.81
N GLY A 265 5.28 19.32 -17.63
CA GLY A 265 5.96 18.41 -16.72
C GLY A 265 5.89 16.98 -17.20
N VAL A 266 6.98 16.24 -17.00
CA VAL A 266 7.05 14.81 -17.30
C VAL A 266 6.83 14.04 -15.99
N SER A 267 5.79 13.19 -15.95
CA SER A 267 5.61 12.28 -14.81
C SER A 267 6.84 11.38 -14.68
N SER A 268 7.35 11.28 -13.47
CA SER A 268 8.56 10.53 -13.11
C SER A 268 8.25 9.37 -12.16
N GLY A 269 6.98 8.96 -12.12
CA GLY A 269 6.44 7.93 -11.25
C GLY A 269 5.89 8.48 -9.94
N TYR A 270 5.44 7.54 -9.13
CA TYR A 270 4.96 7.74 -7.77
C TYR A 270 6.10 7.57 -6.77
N ALA A 271 6.11 8.39 -5.72
CA ALA A 271 7.07 8.26 -4.62
C ALA A 271 6.68 9.13 -3.41
N ASN A 272 7.43 8.93 -2.32
CA ASN A 272 7.05 9.31 -0.95
C ASN A 272 5.72 8.63 -0.56
N PRO A 273 5.67 7.28 -0.55
CA PRO A 273 4.55 6.56 0.03
C PRO A 273 4.34 7.02 1.47
N ASP A 274 3.10 7.32 1.80
CA ASP A 274 2.67 7.70 3.12
C ASP A 274 1.27 7.16 3.42
N ASP A 275 0.78 7.28 4.65
CA ASP A 275 -0.52 6.73 5.10
C ASP A 275 -1.78 7.24 4.33
N ILE A 276 -1.65 8.11 3.31
CA ILE A 276 -2.74 8.48 2.38
C ILE A 276 -2.45 8.12 0.91
N GLY A 277 -1.43 7.30 0.64
CA GLY A 277 -1.04 6.82 -0.68
C GLY A 277 0.29 7.40 -1.17
N GLU A 278 0.69 6.99 -2.38
CA GLU A 278 1.85 7.57 -3.04
C GLU A 278 1.51 8.89 -3.76
N ARG A 279 2.52 9.74 -3.97
CA ARG A 279 2.35 11.03 -4.64
C ARG A 279 2.98 11.00 -6.02
N GLU A 280 2.25 11.42 -7.05
CA GLU A 280 2.81 11.53 -8.40
C GLU A 280 3.81 12.71 -8.50
N HIS A 281 4.98 12.47 -9.09
CA HIS A 281 6.07 13.45 -9.20
C HIS A 281 6.26 13.90 -10.65
N PHE A 282 6.06 15.19 -10.91
CA PHE A 282 6.29 15.81 -12.21
C PHE A 282 7.63 16.55 -12.24
N ARG A 283 8.48 16.23 -13.21
CA ARG A 283 9.80 16.83 -13.41
C ARG A 283 9.82 17.78 -14.59
N PHE A 284 10.64 18.82 -14.47
CA PHE A 284 10.84 19.84 -15.50
C PHE A 284 12.34 19.97 -15.83
N SER A 285 12.67 20.60 -16.96
CA SER A 285 14.04 20.64 -17.49
C SER A 285 14.98 21.63 -16.80
N ARG A 286 14.44 22.60 -16.05
CA ARG A 286 15.21 23.68 -15.40
C ARG A 286 14.95 23.73 -13.89
N PRO A 287 15.88 24.27 -13.08
CA PRO A 287 15.59 24.59 -11.69
C PRO A 287 14.53 25.70 -11.62
N GLY A 288 13.77 25.73 -10.52
CA GLY A 288 12.68 26.67 -10.29
C GLY A 288 13.08 28.13 -10.54
N GLY A 289 14.25 28.55 -10.04
CA GLY A 289 14.77 29.92 -10.22
C GLY A 289 15.10 30.35 -11.66
N GLU A 290 15.04 29.45 -12.64
CA GLU A 290 15.17 29.78 -14.08
C GLU A 290 13.81 30.00 -14.79
N TYR A 291 12.69 29.83 -14.08
CA TYR A 291 11.36 30.19 -14.56
C TYR A 291 11.04 31.67 -14.24
N PRO A 292 10.17 32.34 -15.02
CA PRO A 292 9.73 33.71 -14.71
C PRO A 292 8.95 33.74 -13.38
N GLN A 293 9.05 34.87 -12.68
CA GLN A 293 8.23 35.16 -11.49
C GLN A 293 6.73 35.16 -11.84
N ASP A 294 5.88 35.01 -10.82
CA ASP A 294 4.42 34.85 -10.96
C ASP A 294 4.06 33.68 -11.90
N LEU A 295 4.63 32.51 -11.59
CA LEU A 295 4.46 31.27 -12.32
C LEU A 295 3.17 30.56 -11.87
N VAL A 296 2.41 29.97 -12.80
CA VAL A 296 1.24 29.15 -12.46
C VAL A 296 1.53 27.69 -12.80
N VAL A 297 1.37 26.79 -11.84
CA VAL A 297 1.35 25.34 -12.07
C VAL A 297 -0.10 24.93 -12.29
N GLU A 298 -0.48 24.64 -13.53
CA GLU A 298 -1.79 24.10 -13.86
C GLU A 298 -1.74 22.58 -13.93
N VAL A 299 -2.70 21.93 -13.27
CA VAL A 299 -2.90 20.48 -13.28
C VAL A 299 -4.24 20.20 -13.96
N THR A 300 -4.24 19.43 -15.05
CA THR A 300 -5.49 18.96 -15.69
C THR A 300 -5.78 17.54 -15.21
N LEU A 301 -7.02 17.30 -14.76
CA LEU A 301 -7.47 15.97 -14.33
C LEU A 301 -8.21 15.21 -15.44
N GLN A 302 -8.38 13.90 -15.28
CA GLN A 302 -9.03 13.00 -16.25
C GLN A 302 -10.49 13.36 -16.57
N ASP A 303 -11.19 14.04 -15.65
CA ASP A 303 -12.54 14.55 -15.85
C ASP A 303 -12.58 15.86 -16.67
N GLY A 304 -11.41 16.41 -17.03
CA GLY A 304 -11.24 17.68 -17.73
C GLY A 304 -11.29 18.92 -16.84
N SER A 305 -11.37 18.76 -15.51
CA SER A 305 -11.22 19.86 -14.56
C SER A 305 -9.75 20.30 -14.44
N THR A 306 -9.54 21.51 -13.93
CA THR A 306 -8.20 22.09 -13.73
C THR A 306 -8.04 22.68 -12.32
N LYS A 307 -6.87 22.49 -11.74
CA LYS A 307 -6.42 23.15 -10.50
C LYS A 307 -5.19 23.99 -10.81
N GLN A 308 -5.07 25.17 -10.19
CA GLN A 308 -3.97 26.11 -10.44
C GLN A 308 -3.29 26.50 -9.14
N TYR A 309 -1.98 26.31 -9.08
CA TYR A 309 -1.14 26.71 -7.95
C TYR A 309 -0.28 27.90 -8.36
N HIS A 310 -0.45 29.05 -7.70
CA HIS A 310 0.29 30.27 -8.01
C HIS A 310 1.60 30.33 -7.22
N ILE A 311 2.72 30.48 -7.91
CA ILE A 311 4.09 30.43 -7.38
C ILE A 311 4.75 31.81 -7.63
N PRO A 312 4.67 32.75 -6.67
CA PRO A 312 5.18 34.12 -6.85
C PRO A 312 6.67 34.17 -7.18
N ASP A 313 7.50 33.42 -6.43
CA ASP A 313 8.94 33.33 -6.63
C ASP A 313 9.36 31.87 -6.82
N PRO A 314 9.44 31.38 -8.08
CA PRO A 314 9.87 30.02 -8.39
C PRO A 314 11.27 29.63 -7.91
N SER A 315 12.10 30.55 -7.38
CA SER A 315 13.35 30.17 -6.72
C SER A 315 13.15 29.60 -5.31
N LEU A 316 11.96 29.77 -4.73
CA LEU A 316 11.60 29.31 -3.39
C LEU A 316 10.86 27.96 -3.44
N ARG A 317 10.89 27.27 -2.30
CA ARG A 317 10.12 26.05 -2.07
C ARG A 317 8.75 26.42 -1.50
N TYR A 318 7.74 25.71 -1.99
CA TYR A 318 6.38 25.73 -1.47
C TYR A 318 6.01 24.28 -1.14
N ASP A 319 5.33 24.05 -0.01
CA ASP A 319 4.96 22.73 0.51
C ASP A 319 3.46 22.72 0.92
#